data_AF-K4BAH8-F1
#
_entry.id   AF-K4BAH8-F1
#
_cell.length_a   1.000
_cell.length_b   1.000
_cell.length_c   1.000
_cell.angle_alpha   90.00
_cell.angle_beta   90.00
_cell.angle_gamma   90.00
#
_symmetry.space_group_name_H-M   'P 1'
#
loop_
_entity.id
_entity.type
_entity.pdbx_description
1 polymer ?
#
loop_
_entity_poly.entity_id
_entity_poly.type
_entity_poly.pdbx_seq_one_letter_code
_entity_poly.pdbx_strand_id
1 'polypeptide(L)'
;MTALSSKPNHIRSVSFPGRSHPTTQRVEVELNKLKSLEVSVAPAAVSNGLLGLEKSFKCIDDLFNLPQTLQALSQNLHAKWLDDLLDKSVRLLDLCGTIRELVSQCKENMTALKDLPLSSRRSRGMPKD
;
A
#
# COMPACT_ATOMS: atom_id res chain seq x y z
N MET A 1 -65.80 9.45 -5.30
CA MET A 1 -65.09 8.34 -5.96
C MET A 1 -63.64 8.74 -6.16
N THR A 2 -62.77 8.42 -5.20
CA THR A 2 -61.35 8.81 -5.20
C THR A 2 -60.51 7.80 -5.97
N ALA A 3 -59.76 8.29 -6.96
CA ALA A 3 -58.90 7.50 -7.82
C ALA A 3 -57.67 6.95 -7.08
N LEU A 4 -57.42 5.66 -7.21
CA LEU A 4 -56.21 4.99 -6.72
C LEU A 4 -55.06 5.24 -7.71
N SER A 5 -54.14 6.13 -7.34
CA SER A 5 -52.90 6.36 -8.06
C SER A 5 -51.95 5.17 -7.84
N SER A 6 -51.78 4.34 -8.88
CA SER A 6 -50.83 3.23 -8.94
C SER A 6 -49.41 3.77 -9.15
N LYS A 7 -48.56 3.71 -8.11
CA LYS A 7 -47.12 3.96 -8.24
C LYS A 7 -46.39 2.67 -8.61
N PRO A 8 -45.39 2.72 -9.51
CA PRO A 8 -44.64 1.53 -9.92
C PRO A 8 -43.72 1.10 -8.77
N ASN A 9 -43.84 -0.16 -8.35
CA ASN A 9 -42.97 -0.75 -7.35
C ASN A 9 -41.58 -0.97 -7.96
N HIS A 10 -40.62 -0.11 -7.62
CA HIS A 10 -39.22 -0.31 -7.95
C HIS A 10 -38.66 -1.37 -7.00
N ILE A 11 -38.55 -2.61 -7.47
CA ILE A 11 -37.90 -3.69 -6.72
C ILE A 11 -36.40 -3.36 -6.68
N ARG A 12 -35.94 -2.77 -5.56
CA ARG A 12 -34.51 -2.67 -5.26
C ARG A 12 -34.04 -4.01 -4.72
N SER A 13 -33.13 -4.65 -5.44
CA SER A 13 -32.44 -5.85 -4.98
C SER A 13 -31.69 -5.53 -3.69
N VAL A 14 -32.03 -6.23 -2.61
CA VAL A 14 -31.26 -6.18 -1.36
C VAL A 14 -30.10 -7.16 -1.52
N SER A 15 -28.88 -6.64 -1.65
CA SER A 15 -27.68 -7.46 -1.55
C SER A 15 -27.58 -7.98 -0.12
N PHE A 16 -27.82 -9.26 0.07
CA PHE A 16 -27.61 -9.92 1.36
C PHE A 16 -26.12 -9.79 1.73
N PRO A 17 -25.76 -9.50 2.99
CA PRO A 17 -24.35 -9.48 3.39
C PRO A 17 -23.72 -10.82 3.00
N GLY A 18 -22.63 -10.75 2.23
CA GLY A 18 -21.96 -11.94 1.72
C GLY A 18 -21.60 -12.86 2.88
N ARG A 19 -22.04 -14.12 2.81
CA ARG A 19 -21.63 -15.13 3.80
C ARG A 19 -20.11 -15.29 3.74
N SER A 20 -19.49 -15.29 4.91
CA SER A 20 -18.07 -15.62 5.06
C SER A 20 -17.78 -17.01 4.48
N HIS A 21 -16.58 -17.21 3.95
CA HIS A 21 -16.17 -18.50 3.42
C HIS A 21 -16.21 -19.57 4.53
N PRO A 22 -16.66 -20.81 4.26
CA PRO A 22 -16.81 -21.84 5.30
C PRO A 22 -15.53 -22.10 6.12
N THR A 23 -14.34 -21.97 5.52
CA THR A 23 -13.07 -22.06 6.28
C THR A 23 -12.89 -20.93 7.28
N THR A 24 -13.22 -19.68 6.91
CA THR A 24 -13.15 -18.53 7.83
C THR A 24 -14.11 -18.67 9.01
N GLN A 25 -15.32 -19.16 8.75
CA GLN A 25 -16.31 -19.42 9.79
C GLN A 25 -15.84 -20.53 10.74
N ARG A 26 -15.20 -21.57 10.21
CA ARG A 26 -14.64 -22.67 11.01
C ARG A 26 -13.50 -22.21 11.92
N VAL A 27 -12.61 -21.35 11.44
CA VAL A 27 -11.56 -20.72 12.25
C VAL A 27 -12.17 -19.94 13.41
N GLU A 28 -13.16 -19.10 13.13
CA GLU A 28 -13.84 -18.29 14.15
C GLU A 28 -14.50 -19.16 15.23
N VAL A 29 -15.14 -20.27 14.83
CA VAL A 29 -15.74 -21.22 15.77
C VAL A 29 -14.70 -21.86 16.69
N GLU A 30 -13.59 -22.36 16.17
CA GLU A 30 -12.55 -23.00 17.00
C GLU A 30 -11.84 -22.00 17.92
N LEU A 31 -11.59 -20.78 17.45
CA LEU A 31 -11.04 -19.70 18.28
C LEU A 31 -12.00 -19.29 19.41
N ASN A 32 -13.31 -19.20 19.13
CA ASN A 32 -14.31 -18.88 20.14
C ASN A 32 -14.43 -19.99 21.19
N LYS A 33 -14.33 -21.27 20.78
CA LYS A 33 -14.28 -22.40 21.72
C LYS A 33 -13.07 -22.30 22.64
N LEU A 34 -11.88 -22.02 22.09
CA LEU A 34 -10.67 -21.81 22.89
C LEU A 34 -10.82 -20.64 23.87
N LYS A 35 -11.40 -19.52 23.42
CA LYS A 35 -11.64 -18.35 24.27
C LYS A 35 -12.64 -18.63 25.40
N SER A 36 -13.59 -19.53 25.18
CA SER A 36 -14.58 -19.95 26.18
C SER A 36 -14.08 -21.00 27.16
N LEU A 37 -12.88 -21.55 26.95
CA LEU A 37 -12.31 -22.56 27.84
C LEU A 37 -11.94 -21.91 29.17
N GLU A 38 -12.52 -22.37 30.28
CA GLU A 38 -12.13 -21.87 31.59
C GLU A 38 -10.68 -22.24 31.90
N VAL A 39 -9.93 -21.26 32.44
CA VAL A 39 -8.54 -21.44 32.85
C VAL A 39 -8.52 -22.27 34.13
N SER A 40 -8.47 -23.59 33.96
CA SER A 40 -8.33 -24.56 35.03
C SER A 40 -7.02 -25.32 34.86
N VAL A 41 -6.26 -25.48 35.95
CA VAL A 41 -4.99 -26.24 35.99
C VAL A 41 -5.25 -27.75 36.06
N ALA A 42 -6.53 -28.18 36.06
CA ALA A 42 -6.87 -29.59 36.01
C ALA A 42 -6.26 -30.24 34.74
N PRO A 43 -5.61 -31.41 34.86
CA PRO A 43 -4.95 -32.07 33.72
C PRO A 43 -5.87 -32.23 32.50
N ALA A 44 -7.15 -32.59 32.74
CA ALA A 44 -8.15 -32.72 31.68
C ALA A 44 -8.46 -31.39 30.97
N ALA A 45 -8.50 -30.28 31.70
CA ALA A 45 -8.71 -28.95 31.11
C ALA A 45 -7.51 -28.53 30.26
N VAL A 46 -6.29 -28.81 30.71
CA VAL A 46 -5.06 -28.58 29.95
C VAL A 46 -5.03 -29.42 28.67
N SER A 47 -5.33 -30.71 28.74
CA SER A 47 -5.40 -31.59 27.56
C SER A 47 -6.47 -31.13 26.56
N ASN A 48 -7.65 -30.70 27.04
CA ASN A 48 -8.72 -30.19 26.19
C ASN A 48 -8.32 -28.86 25.53
N GLY A 49 -7.62 -27.98 26.25
CA GLY A 49 -7.07 -26.74 25.71
C GLY A 49 -6.06 -27.00 24.58
N LEU A 50 -5.13 -27.95 24.79
CA LEU A 50 -4.16 -28.35 23.76
C LEU A 50 -4.83 -28.94 22.52
N LEU A 51 -5.84 -29.78 22.70
CA LEU A 51 -6.62 -30.33 21.58
C LEU A 51 -7.39 -29.24 20.81
N GLY A 52 -7.94 -28.25 21.53
CA GLY A 52 -8.58 -27.09 20.91
C GLY A 52 -7.58 -26.24 20.12
N LEU A 53 -6.35 -26.13 20.61
CA LEU A 53 -5.27 -25.39 19.95
C LEU A 53 -4.85 -26.07 18.66
N GLU A 54 -4.65 -27.39 18.68
CA GLU A 54 -4.36 -28.19 17.48
C GLU A 54 -5.44 -28.00 16.41
N LYS A 55 -6.72 -28.10 16.80
CA LYS A 55 -7.86 -27.90 15.87
C LYS A 55 -7.88 -26.51 15.27
N SER A 56 -7.59 -25.49 16.08
CA SER A 56 -7.53 -24.10 15.63
C SER A 56 -6.39 -23.90 14.64
N PHE A 57 -5.19 -24.41 14.94
CA PHE A 57 -4.05 -24.36 14.02
C PHE A 57 -4.36 -25.05 12.69
N LYS A 58 -5.00 -26.22 12.72
CA LYS A 58 -5.40 -26.92 11.50
C LYS A 58 -6.40 -26.10 10.65
N CYS A 59 -7.38 -25.47 11.28
CA CYS A 59 -8.35 -24.63 10.54
C CYS A 59 -7.69 -23.38 9.95
N ILE A 60 -6.71 -22.81 10.65
CA ILE A 60 -5.94 -21.66 10.17
C ILE A 60 -5.05 -22.07 8.99
N ASP A 61 -4.40 -23.23 9.08
CA ASP A 61 -3.60 -23.77 7.99
C ASP A 61 -4.46 -24.06 6.74
N ASP A 62 -5.65 -24.66 6.92
CA ASP A 62 -6.63 -24.84 5.84
C ASP A 62 -7.02 -23.49 5.18
N LEU A 63 -7.12 -22.41 5.97
CA LEU A 63 -7.44 -21.07 5.48
C LEU A 63 -6.27 -20.46 4.68
N PHE A 64 -5.03 -20.63 5.13
CA PHE A 64 -3.85 -20.13 4.44
C PHE A 64 -3.57 -20.87 3.12
N ASN A 65 -3.88 -22.17 3.08
CA ASN A 65 -3.73 -22.99 1.87
C ASN A 65 -4.82 -22.71 0.81
N LEU A 66 -5.80 -21.87 1.12
CA LEU A 66 -6.86 -21.52 0.17
C LEU A 66 -6.30 -20.61 -0.95
N PRO A 67 -6.59 -20.90 -2.24
CA PRO A 67 -6.07 -20.11 -3.35
C PRO A 67 -6.40 -18.62 -3.25
N GLN A 68 -7.58 -18.27 -2.75
CA GLN A 68 -8.00 -16.87 -2.59
C GLN A 68 -7.14 -16.16 -1.53
N THR A 69 -6.79 -16.84 -0.44
CA THR A 69 -5.93 -16.29 0.61
C THR A 69 -4.52 -16.06 0.08
N LEU A 70 -3.94 -17.05 -0.60
CA LEU A 70 -2.61 -16.93 -1.22
C LEU A 70 -2.58 -15.80 -2.26
N GLN A 71 -3.61 -15.70 -3.09
CA GLN A 71 -3.74 -14.63 -4.08
C GLN A 71 -3.84 -13.25 -3.40
N ALA A 72 -4.67 -13.11 -2.36
CA ALA A 72 -4.81 -11.83 -1.65
C ALA A 72 -3.49 -11.42 -0.96
N LEU A 73 -2.77 -12.37 -0.36
CA LEU A 73 -1.46 -12.12 0.24
C LEU A 73 -0.41 -11.73 -0.81
N SER A 74 -0.37 -12.45 -1.93
CA SER A 74 0.53 -12.14 -3.06
C SER A 74 0.25 -10.76 -3.63
N GLN A 75 -1.02 -10.42 -3.87
CA GLN A 75 -1.42 -9.10 -4.37
C GLN A 75 -1.01 -7.97 -3.42
N ASN A 76 -1.17 -8.16 -2.11
CA ASN A 76 -0.77 -7.18 -1.12
C ASN A 76 0.76 -6.97 -1.10
N LEU A 77 1.53 -8.06 -1.13
CA LEU A 77 3.00 -8.01 -1.21
C LEU A 77 3.47 -7.34 -2.50
N HIS A 78 2.86 -7.69 -3.64
CA HIS A 78 3.16 -7.07 -4.93
C HIS A 78 2.84 -5.57 -4.94
N ALA A 79 1.71 -5.16 -4.35
CA ALA A 79 1.33 -3.75 -4.27
C ALA A 79 2.36 -2.94 -3.47
N LYS A 80 2.80 -3.46 -2.31
CA LYS A 80 3.82 -2.80 -1.49
C LYS A 80 5.17 -2.70 -2.19
N TRP A 81 5.57 -3.76 -2.90
CA TRP A 81 6.83 -3.76 -3.66
C TRP A 81 6.78 -2.80 -4.84
N LEU A 82 5.65 -2.73 -5.55
CA LEU A 82 5.45 -1.81 -6.66
C LEU A 82 5.46 -0.35 -6.21
N ASP A 83 4.84 -0.05 -5.06
CA ASP A 83 4.82 1.30 -4.48
C ASP A 83 6.23 1.79 -4.13
N ASP A 84 7.05 0.95 -3.48
CA ASP A 84 8.45 1.25 -3.17
C ASP A 84 9.31 1.43 -4.44
N LEU A 85 9.08 0.62 -5.47
CA LEU A 85 9.75 0.77 -6.77
C LEU A 85 9.37 2.08 -7.46
N LEU A 86 8.08 2.45 -7.40
CA LEU A 86 7.59 3.68 -8.00
C LEU A 86 8.16 4.91 -7.28
N ASP A 87 8.19 4.93 -5.94
CA ASP A 87 8.81 5.99 -5.14
C ASP A 87 10.28 6.20 -5.54
N LYS A 88 11.05 5.12 -5.66
CA LYS A 88 12.46 5.19 -6.10
C LYS A 88 12.60 5.73 -7.51
N SER A 89 11.69 5.35 -8.40
CA SER A 89 11.69 5.83 -9.80
C SER A 89 11.39 7.32 -9.89
N VAL A 90 10.45 7.81 -9.07
CA VAL A 90 10.13 9.24 -8.99
C VAL A 90 11.33 10.04 -8.47
N ARG A 91 11.99 9.59 -7.40
CA ARG A 91 13.22 10.24 -6.89
C ARG A 91 14.33 10.31 -7.92
N LEU A 92 14.46 9.28 -8.77
CA LEU A 92 15.44 9.29 -9.86
C LEU A 92 15.09 10.34 -10.91
N LEU A 93 13.81 10.47 -11.27
CA LEU A 93 13.35 11.51 -12.19
C LEU A 93 13.59 12.91 -11.64
N ASP A 94 13.37 13.13 -10.35
CA ASP A 94 13.66 14.40 -9.67
C ASP A 94 15.15 14.74 -9.72
N LEU A 95 16.01 13.74 -9.48
CA LEU A 95 17.46 13.90 -9.62
C LEU A 95 17.85 14.25 -11.06
N CYS A 96 17.27 13.56 -12.05
CA CYS A 96 17.50 13.89 -13.46
C CYS A 96 17.03 15.31 -13.81
N GLY A 97 15.92 15.77 -13.25
CA GLY A 97 15.44 17.14 -13.36
C GLY A 97 16.47 18.13 -12.78
N THR A 98 16.96 17.85 -11.58
CA THR A 98 17.99 18.65 -10.91
C THR A 98 19.28 18.73 -11.71
N ILE A 99 19.75 17.61 -12.25
CA ILE A 99 20.96 17.57 -13.10
C ILE A 99 20.76 18.42 -14.35
N ARG A 100 19.59 18.32 -14.99
CA ARG A 100 19.27 19.11 -16.18
C ARG A 100 19.30 20.61 -15.90
N GLU A 101 18.75 21.02 -14.76
CA GLU A 101 18.78 22.41 -14.31
C GLU A 101 20.22 22.90 -14.09
N LEU A 102 21.04 22.13 -13.37
CA LEU A 102 22.46 22.46 -13.17
C LEU A 102 23.23 22.61 -14.49
N VAL A 103 22.97 21.71 -15.45
CA VAL A 103 23.60 21.77 -16.78
C VAL A 103 23.17 23.03 -17.54
N SER A 104 21.89 23.40 -17.48
CA SER A 104 21.39 24.64 -18.09
C SER A 104 22.08 25.87 -17.50
N GLN A 105 22.16 25.96 -16.17
CA GLN A 105 22.85 27.06 -15.47
C GLN A 105 24.34 27.14 -15.84
N CYS A 106 25.04 26.00 -15.92
CA CYS A 106 26.43 25.98 -16.39
C CYS A 106 26.56 26.54 -17.82
N LYS A 107 25.63 26.20 -18.71
CA LYS A 107 25.65 26.68 -20.10
C LYS A 107 25.46 28.20 -20.14
N GLU A 108 24.49 28.72 -19.41
CA GLU A 108 24.20 30.16 -19.30
C GLU A 108 25.38 30.95 -18.73
N ASN A 109 26.01 30.44 -17.68
CA ASN A 109 27.20 31.04 -17.08
C ASN A 109 28.38 31.09 -18.08
N MET A 110 28.59 30.01 -18.85
CA MET A 110 29.66 29.97 -19.85
C MET A 110 29.41 30.97 -20.99
N THR A 111 28.16 31.14 -21.43
CA THR A 111 27.80 32.16 -22.43
C THR A 111 28.00 33.56 -21.86
N ALA A 112 27.56 33.84 -20.63
CA ALA A 112 27.75 35.13 -19.97
C ALA A 112 29.23 35.51 -19.81
N LEU A 113 30.11 34.55 -19.53
CA LEU A 113 31.56 34.77 -19.46
C LEU A 113 32.19 35.05 -20.83
N LYS A 114 31.72 34.42 -21.91
CA LYS A 114 32.20 34.69 -23.28
C LYS A 114 31.75 36.04 -23.79
N ASP A 115 30.54 36.44 -23.45
CA ASP A 115 29.93 37.69 -23.87
C ASP A 115 30.37 38.89 -22.99
N LEU A 116 31.15 38.64 -21.93
CA LEU A 116 31.77 39.68 -21.11
C LEU A 116 32.78 40.47 -21.98
N PRO A 117 32.58 41.78 -22.22
CA PRO A 117 33.48 42.55 -23.07
C PRO A 117 34.90 42.57 -22.49
N LEU A 118 35.90 42.19 -23.31
CA LEU A 118 37.35 42.27 -23.01
C LEU A 118 37.83 43.70 -22.63
N SER A 119 36.94 44.70 -22.68
CA SER A 119 37.18 46.11 -22.38
C SER A 119 37.69 46.35 -20.94
N SER A 120 37.30 45.54 -19.95
CA SER A 120 37.69 45.77 -18.54
C SER A 120 39.15 45.41 -18.21
N ARG A 121 39.90 44.73 -19.10
CA ARG A 121 41.33 44.39 -18.86
C ARG A 121 42.35 45.37 -19.47
N ARG A 122 41.93 46.43 -20.17
CA ARG A 122 42.87 47.37 -20.84
C ARG A 122 42.87 48.81 -20.31
N SER A 123 42.18 49.14 -19.21
CA SER A 123 42.24 50.49 -18.63
C SER A 123 43.18 50.63 -17.41
N ARG A 124 44.22 49.79 -17.29
CA ARG A 124 45.38 50.06 -16.42
C ARG A 124 46.60 50.36 -17.28
N GLY A 125 46.67 51.61 -17.73
CA GLY A 125 47.81 52.17 -18.45
C GLY A 125 47.67 53.69 -18.51
N MET A 126 48.01 54.38 -17.42
CA MET A 126 48.55 55.75 -17.48
C MET A 126 49.96 55.64 -18.12
N PRO A 127 50.54 56.61 -18.89
CA PRO A 127 50.70 58.02 -18.46
C PRO A 127 50.90 59.10 -19.60
N LYS A 128 51.04 60.38 -19.17
CA LYS A 128 51.75 61.56 -19.77
C LYS A 128 51.19 62.08 -21.11
N ASP A 129 50.87 63.37 -21.29
CA ASP A 129 51.58 64.61 -20.92
C ASP A 129 50.67 65.68 -20.27
#